data_AF-A0A8X6EZH0-F1
#
_entry.id   AF-A0A8X6EZH0-F1
#
_cell.length_a   1.000
_cell.length_b   1.000
_cell.length_c   1.000
_cell.angle_alpha   90.00
_cell.angle_beta   90.00
_cell.angle_gamma   90.00
#
_symmetry.space_group_name_H-M   'P 1'
#
loop_
_entity.id
_entity.type
_entity.pdbx_description
1 polymer ?
#
loop_
_entity_poly.entity_id
_entity_poly.type
_entity_poly.pdbx_seq_one_letter_code
_entity_poly.pdbx_strand_id
1 'polypeptide(L)'
;MRYKREVRKITPFSTKQPGTSLSSKQQLESELEENFFFLQPASLKKTSDFIAERVASKVIGKVRSEVTNAKLNIVEEVMNMDEYKSKCVGCVDKYAKQQQILKLLDPLILGMYDDIRYKVHTLIDSACKDIDTLFHVLLPDDTDKAVIEMCTKISFQLAVNKVTEWCDTNLLLDAMKSDIKSKILHLSKSENNDTFETNNVSYLSYKMKCVSAEIHCKPFKFPKDDISLLCSEIAQIIIEEVPNTLKKTFISLTIDLYIAIVVHFPNECFEELTKEFASLWSKCSKDLVFEQLFLCPQNVKFLLIGENFEFSCEKFVDIIRTLLNNEIFSVKNLQSCLEDIKKLYWRDLRLQKALKNFTDVLSA
;
A
#
# COMPACT_ATOMS: atom_id res chain seq x y z
N MET A 1 44.05 9.38 -46.81
CA MET A 1 43.02 9.99 -45.95
C MET A 1 43.60 10.19 -44.56
N ARG A 2 43.80 11.45 -44.13
CA ARG A 2 44.34 11.76 -42.79
C ARG A 2 43.18 11.79 -41.80
N TYR A 3 43.20 10.90 -40.81
CA TYR A 3 42.29 10.93 -39.67
C TYR A 3 42.52 12.24 -38.90
N LYS A 4 41.52 13.12 -38.92
CA LYS A 4 41.51 14.37 -38.16
C LYS A 4 41.20 13.99 -36.70
N ARG A 5 42.23 13.92 -35.85
CA ARG A 5 42.01 13.83 -34.39
C ARG A 5 41.41 15.18 -33.96
N GLU A 6 40.15 15.16 -33.52
CA GLU A 6 39.55 16.31 -32.86
C GLU A 6 40.30 16.57 -31.55
N VAL A 7 41.07 17.65 -31.54
CA VAL A 7 41.77 18.12 -30.34
C VAL A 7 40.70 18.72 -29.42
N ARG A 8 40.34 17.97 -28.37
CA ARG A 8 39.41 18.44 -27.33
C ARG A 8 40.10 19.56 -26.54
N LYS A 9 39.46 20.73 -26.50
CA LYS A 9 39.97 21.92 -25.80
C LYS A 9 39.90 21.68 -24.29
N ILE A 10 41.03 21.89 -23.61
CA ILE A 10 41.09 21.91 -22.14
C ILE A 10 40.62 23.30 -21.70
N THR A 11 39.58 23.37 -20.87
CA THR A 11 39.13 24.61 -20.25
C THR A 11 40.05 24.91 -19.05
N PRO A 12 40.77 26.04 -19.01
CA PRO A 12 41.59 26.39 -17.86
C PRO A 12 40.70 26.84 -16.68
N PHE A 13 41.00 26.33 -15.48
CA PHE A 13 40.31 26.71 -14.24
C PHE A 13 40.62 28.16 -13.85
N SER A 14 39.58 28.94 -13.55
CA SER A 14 39.71 30.28 -12.98
C SER A 14 39.55 30.20 -11.46
N THR A 15 40.65 30.39 -10.73
CA THR A 15 40.66 30.42 -9.27
C THR A 15 39.91 31.65 -8.75
N LYS A 16 38.69 31.48 -8.25
CA LYS A 16 37.99 32.49 -7.43
C LYS A 16 38.22 32.22 -5.94
N GLN A 17 38.38 33.31 -5.19
CA GLN A 17 38.83 33.41 -3.80
C GLN A 17 37.95 32.70 -2.74
N PRO A 18 38.49 32.42 -1.54
CA PRO A 18 37.93 31.46 -0.59
C PRO A 18 36.78 32.06 0.23
N GLY A 19 35.55 31.65 -0.09
CA GLY A 19 34.38 31.77 0.78
C GLY A 19 34.00 30.38 1.33
N THR A 20 33.83 30.29 2.65
CA THR A 20 33.28 29.14 3.43
C THR A 20 33.67 27.74 2.91
N SER A 21 34.70 27.20 3.56
CA SER A 21 35.54 26.05 3.15
C SER A 21 34.87 24.69 2.87
N LEU A 22 33.58 24.51 3.18
CA LEU A 22 32.83 23.27 2.88
C LEU A 22 32.05 23.37 1.55
N SER A 23 31.41 24.52 1.29
CA SER A 23 30.63 24.73 0.07
C SER A 23 31.53 24.87 -1.17
N SER A 24 32.67 25.53 -1.02
CA SER A 24 33.66 25.71 -2.10
C SER A 24 34.34 24.40 -2.53
N LYS A 25 34.52 23.43 -1.63
CA LYS A 25 35.09 22.13 -1.97
C LYS A 25 34.11 21.23 -2.72
N GLN A 26 32.87 21.14 -2.25
CA GLN A 26 31.83 20.36 -2.93
C GLN A 26 31.52 20.89 -4.33
N GLN A 27 31.53 22.20 -4.51
CA GLN A 27 31.39 22.82 -5.84
C GLN A 27 32.56 22.45 -6.76
N LEU A 28 33.80 22.52 -6.26
CA LEU A 28 34.98 22.12 -7.03
C LEU A 28 34.95 20.63 -7.40
N GLU A 29 34.55 19.76 -6.48
CA GLU A 29 34.39 18.32 -6.73
C GLU A 29 33.36 18.08 -7.84
N SER A 30 32.18 18.69 -7.75
CA SER A 30 31.15 18.59 -8.80
C SER A 30 31.64 19.08 -10.17
N GLU A 31 32.39 20.19 -10.22
CA GLU A 31 32.99 20.69 -11.47
C GLU A 31 34.04 19.71 -12.04
N LEU A 32 34.83 19.07 -11.19
CA LEU A 32 35.83 18.07 -11.60
C LEU A 32 35.16 16.80 -12.13
N GLU A 33 34.07 16.36 -11.52
CA GLU A 33 33.26 15.21 -11.96
C GLU A 33 32.58 15.47 -13.31
N GLU A 34 32.01 16.67 -13.49
CA GLU A 34 31.43 17.08 -14.77
C GLU A 34 32.47 17.14 -15.88
N ASN A 35 33.65 17.70 -15.59
CA ASN A 35 34.76 17.74 -16.53
C ASN A 35 35.29 16.33 -16.87
N PHE A 36 35.34 15.42 -15.89
CA PHE A 36 35.69 14.02 -16.14
C PHE A 36 34.72 13.40 -17.15
N PHE A 37 33.41 13.48 -16.92
CA PHE A 37 32.44 12.89 -17.84
C PHE A 37 32.36 13.61 -19.18
N PHE A 38 32.69 14.90 -19.26
CA PHE A 38 32.80 15.63 -20.53
C PHE A 38 33.88 15.03 -21.45
N LEU A 39 34.93 14.45 -20.86
CA LEU A 39 35.99 13.77 -21.61
C LEU A 39 35.66 12.31 -21.95
N GLN A 40 34.55 11.76 -21.47
CA GLN A 40 34.16 10.36 -21.66
C GLN A 40 32.97 10.19 -22.63
N PRO A 41 32.73 8.99 -23.16
CA PRO A 41 31.50 8.70 -23.89
C PRO A 41 30.26 8.95 -23.03
N ALA A 42 29.20 9.53 -23.61
CA ALA A 42 27.96 9.81 -22.89
C ALA A 42 27.29 8.55 -22.30
N SER A 43 27.54 7.37 -22.88
CA SER A 43 27.10 6.08 -22.32
C SER A 43 27.69 5.81 -20.94
N LEU A 44 28.96 6.17 -20.70
CA LEU A 44 29.63 5.92 -19.44
C LEU A 44 29.00 6.72 -18.29
N LYS A 45 28.67 8.00 -18.53
CA LYS A 45 27.94 8.82 -17.56
C LYS A 45 26.58 8.20 -17.23
N LYS A 46 25.81 7.80 -18.25
CA LYS A 46 24.51 7.15 -18.05
C LYS A 46 24.62 5.84 -17.25
N THR A 47 25.63 5.03 -17.52
CA THR A 47 25.90 3.80 -16.76
C THR A 47 26.24 4.12 -15.30
N SER A 48 27.06 5.15 -15.06
CA SER A 48 27.40 5.63 -13.72
C SER A 48 26.17 6.09 -12.93
N ASP A 49 25.35 6.96 -13.52
CA ASP A 49 24.12 7.47 -12.92
C ASP A 49 23.14 6.31 -12.62
N PHE A 50 23.03 5.35 -13.54
CA PHE A 50 22.18 4.17 -13.38
C PHE A 50 22.65 3.27 -12.24
N ILE A 51 23.95 2.95 -12.17
CA ILE A 51 24.52 2.12 -11.10
C ILE A 51 24.29 2.81 -9.74
N ALA A 52 24.59 4.11 -9.64
CA ALA A 52 24.38 4.88 -8.42
C ALA A 52 22.92 4.83 -7.95
N GLU A 53 21.96 5.02 -8.87
CA GLU A 53 20.51 4.95 -8.58
C GLU A 53 20.08 3.56 -8.10
N ARG A 54 20.54 2.51 -8.78
CA ARG A 54 20.18 1.12 -8.44
C ARG A 54 20.75 0.71 -7.09
N VAL A 55 22.00 1.05 -6.82
CA VAL A 55 22.65 0.71 -5.55
C VAL A 55 22.05 1.50 -4.40
N ALA A 56 21.78 2.81 -4.57
CA ALA A 56 21.07 3.60 -3.58
C ALA A 56 19.69 2.99 -3.26
N SER A 57 18.92 2.64 -4.29
CA SER A 57 17.61 2.00 -4.12
C SER A 57 17.69 0.67 -3.36
N LYS A 58 18.69 -0.16 -3.68
CA LYS A 58 18.95 -1.44 -3.00
C LYS A 58 19.28 -1.23 -1.52
N VAL A 59 20.17 -0.28 -1.20
CA VAL A 59 20.55 0.05 0.16
C VAL A 59 19.36 0.59 0.95
N ILE A 60 18.63 1.56 0.40
CA ILE A 60 17.40 2.12 1.01
C ILE A 60 16.38 1.02 1.28
N GLY A 61 16.20 0.08 0.35
CA GLY A 61 15.32 -1.07 0.53
C GLY A 61 15.70 -1.90 1.76
N LYS A 62 16.99 -2.21 1.92
CA LYS A 62 17.50 -2.94 3.10
C LYS A 62 17.31 -2.13 4.39
N VAL A 63 17.64 -0.85 4.39
CA VAL A 63 17.46 0.03 5.56
C VAL A 63 15.99 0.06 6.00
N ARG A 64 15.05 0.15 5.05
CA ARG A 64 13.61 0.12 5.35
C ARG A 64 13.20 -1.18 6.02
N SER A 65 13.66 -2.33 5.51
CA SER A 65 13.39 -3.63 6.12
C SER A 65 13.94 -3.72 7.54
N GLU A 66 15.17 -3.26 7.77
CA GLU A 66 15.78 -3.22 9.11
C GLU A 66 14.98 -2.36 10.08
N VAL A 67 14.56 -1.15 9.66
CA VAL A 67 13.73 -0.26 10.48
C VAL A 67 12.40 -0.91 10.81
N THR A 68 11.72 -1.52 9.84
CA THR A 68 10.44 -2.21 10.07
C THR A 68 10.59 -3.35 11.06
N ASN A 69 11.60 -4.20 10.90
CA ASN A 69 11.84 -5.32 11.80
C ASN A 69 12.18 -4.83 13.22
N ALA A 70 13.04 -3.83 13.35
CA ALA A 70 13.41 -3.29 14.65
C ALA A 70 12.22 -2.65 15.39
N LYS A 71 11.36 -1.92 14.67
CA LYS A 71 10.10 -1.39 15.24
C LYS A 71 9.22 -2.51 15.79
N LEU A 72 9.06 -3.61 15.05
CA LEU A 72 8.25 -4.76 15.48
C LEU A 72 8.85 -5.45 16.71
N ASN A 73 10.17 -5.64 16.72
CA ASN A 73 10.88 -6.25 17.84
C ASN A 73 10.71 -5.43 19.13
N ILE A 74 10.84 -4.09 19.07
CA ILE A 74 10.60 -3.24 20.25
C ILE A 74 9.16 -3.37 20.74
N VAL A 75 8.17 -3.39 19.83
CA VAL A 75 6.77 -3.55 20.21
C VAL A 75 6.58 -4.85 20.98
N GLU A 76 7.13 -5.95 20.47
CA GLU A 76 7.07 -7.26 21.13
C GLU A 76 7.82 -7.28 22.46
N GLU A 77 9.03 -6.72 22.52
CA GLU A 77 9.84 -6.64 23.71
C GLU A 77 9.12 -5.88 24.84
N VAL A 78 8.59 -4.69 24.55
CA VAL A 78 7.86 -3.87 25.52
C VAL A 78 6.59 -4.57 26.00
N MET A 79 5.83 -5.22 25.10
CA MET A 79 4.63 -5.94 25.49
C MET A 79 4.94 -7.16 26.37
N ASN A 80 6.13 -7.75 26.21
CA ASN A 80 6.57 -8.89 27.02
C ASN A 80 7.17 -8.50 28.37
N MET A 81 7.58 -7.24 28.58
CA MET A 81 8.13 -6.75 29.85
C MET A 81 7.12 -6.86 31.00
N ASP A 82 7.57 -7.42 32.14
CA ASP A 82 6.76 -7.50 33.36
C ASP A 82 6.36 -6.12 33.90
N GLU A 83 7.20 -5.10 33.67
CA GLU A 83 6.90 -3.71 34.04
C GLU A 83 5.72 -3.13 33.22
N TYR A 84 5.63 -3.49 31.94
CA TYR A 84 4.47 -3.13 31.11
C TYR A 84 3.22 -3.86 31.59
N LYS A 85 3.30 -5.18 31.81
CA LYS A 85 2.18 -6.01 32.29
C LYS A 85 1.65 -5.56 33.65
N SER A 86 2.51 -5.15 34.57
CA SER A 86 2.12 -4.74 35.92
C SER A 86 1.58 -3.31 36.00
N LYS A 87 2.11 -2.38 35.19
CA LYS A 87 1.79 -0.95 35.32
C LYS A 87 0.82 -0.43 34.25
N CYS A 88 0.85 -1.01 33.04
CA CYS A 88 0.11 -0.51 31.88
C CYS A 88 -1.16 -1.32 31.55
N VAL A 89 -1.19 -2.63 31.84
CA VAL A 89 -2.37 -3.48 31.64
C VAL A 89 -3.39 -3.17 32.73
N GLY A 90 -4.68 -3.01 32.36
CA GLY A 90 -5.74 -2.60 33.29
C GLY A 90 -5.71 -1.13 33.77
N CYS A 91 -4.71 -0.32 33.37
CA CYS A 91 -4.66 1.10 33.72
C CYS A 91 -5.81 1.88 33.05
N VAL A 92 -6.73 2.41 33.87
CA VAL A 92 -7.92 3.16 33.42
C VAL A 92 -7.58 4.60 33.00
N ASP A 93 -6.54 5.19 33.61
CA ASP A 93 -6.05 6.52 33.23
C ASP A 93 -5.19 6.45 31.96
N LYS A 94 -5.80 6.87 30.86
CA LYS A 94 -5.18 6.92 29.53
C LYS A 94 -3.93 7.81 29.49
N TYR A 95 -3.86 8.88 30.27
CA TYR A 95 -2.72 9.79 30.28
C TYR A 95 -1.56 9.18 31.07
N ALA A 96 -1.85 8.60 32.24
CA ALA A 96 -0.85 7.88 33.03
C ALA A 96 -0.27 6.68 32.28
N LYS A 97 -1.11 5.88 31.61
CA LYS A 97 -0.69 4.75 30.75
C LYS A 97 0.25 5.20 29.64
N GLN A 98 -0.06 6.31 28.97
CA GLN A 98 0.81 6.85 27.92
C GLN A 98 2.18 7.30 28.45
N GLN A 99 2.24 7.92 29.62
CA GLN A 99 3.50 8.34 30.22
C GLN A 99 4.38 7.15 30.63
N GLN A 100 3.78 6.09 31.16
CA GLN A 100 4.51 4.88 31.54
C GLN A 100 5.07 4.14 30.31
N ILE A 101 4.28 4.00 29.26
CA ILE A 101 4.74 3.43 27.98
C ILE A 101 5.92 4.24 27.42
N LEU A 102 5.83 5.57 27.46
CA LEU A 102 6.92 6.43 27.00
C LEU A 102 8.22 6.21 27.79
N LYS A 103 8.13 6.08 29.13
CA LYS A 103 9.31 5.83 29.98
C LYS A 103 10.01 4.51 29.65
N LEU A 104 9.24 3.47 29.30
CA LEU A 104 9.78 2.17 28.89
C LEU A 104 10.39 2.21 27.50
N LEU A 105 9.80 3.00 26.60
CA LEU A 105 10.24 3.10 25.20
C LEU A 105 11.52 3.89 25.01
N ASP A 106 11.71 4.97 25.76
CA ASP A 106 12.82 5.91 25.54
C ASP A 106 14.21 5.25 25.45
N PRO A 107 14.63 4.38 26.40
CA PRO A 107 15.94 3.73 26.29
C PRO A 107 16.04 2.74 25.12
N LEU A 108 14.98 1.98 24.84
CA LEU A 108 14.97 0.96 23.78
C LEU A 108 15.03 1.60 22.39
N ILE A 109 14.27 2.68 22.19
CA ILE A 109 14.22 3.39 20.91
C ILE A 109 15.54 4.09 20.63
N LEU A 110 16.20 4.66 21.64
CA LEU A 110 17.53 5.24 21.48
C LEU A 110 18.54 4.17 21.05
N GLY A 111 18.56 3.01 21.72
CA GLY A 111 19.43 1.90 21.34
C GLY A 111 19.18 1.41 19.90
N MET A 112 17.91 1.20 19.54
CA MET A 112 17.54 0.82 18.18
C MET A 112 17.96 1.88 17.14
N TYR A 113 17.81 3.16 17.47
CA TYR A 113 18.17 4.24 16.55
C TYR A 113 19.67 4.23 16.24
N ASP A 114 20.50 4.04 17.27
CA ASP A 114 21.95 3.92 17.11
C ASP A 114 22.34 2.66 16.35
N ASP A 115 21.68 1.52 16.63
CA ASP A 115 21.88 0.27 15.89
C ASP A 115 21.53 0.41 14.40
N ILE A 116 20.41 1.05 14.10
CA ILE A 116 20.00 1.32 12.71
C ILE A 116 21.03 2.20 12.02
N ARG A 117 21.53 3.26 12.67
CA ARG A 117 22.58 4.12 12.10
C ARG A 117 23.86 3.33 11.83
N TYR A 118 24.28 2.48 12.76
CA TYR A 118 25.44 1.62 12.57
C TYR A 118 25.27 0.66 11.38
N LYS A 119 24.09 0.04 11.23
CA LYS A 119 23.77 -0.81 10.08
C LYS A 119 23.74 -0.03 8.77
N VAL A 120 23.21 1.19 8.76
CA VAL A 120 23.24 2.08 7.58
C VAL A 120 24.68 2.31 7.13
N HIS A 121 25.59 2.65 8.05
CA HIS A 121 27.01 2.82 7.74
C HIS A 121 27.62 1.54 7.14
N THR A 122 27.35 0.38 7.73
CA THR A 122 27.84 -0.91 7.22
C THR A 122 27.32 -1.22 5.81
N LEU A 123 26.05 -0.92 5.53
CA LEU A 123 25.45 -1.10 4.22
C LEU A 123 26.05 -0.15 3.18
N ILE A 124 26.29 1.11 3.56
CA ILE A 124 26.99 2.09 2.72
C ILE A 124 28.41 1.59 2.40
N ASP A 125 29.18 1.13 3.37
CA ASP A 125 30.54 0.62 3.13
C ASP A 125 30.55 -0.57 2.16
N SER A 126 29.53 -1.44 2.22
CA SER A 126 29.38 -2.55 1.29
C SER A 126 29.02 -2.12 -0.14
N ALA A 127 28.38 -0.95 -0.31
CA ALA A 127 27.92 -0.44 -1.60
C ALA A 127 29.08 -0.13 -2.56
N CYS A 128 30.25 0.26 -2.04
CA CYS A 128 31.43 0.51 -2.86
C CYS A 128 31.84 -0.74 -3.65
N LYS A 129 31.86 -1.91 -3.00
CA LYS A 129 32.18 -3.20 -3.64
C LYS A 129 31.13 -3.62 -4.66
N ASP A 130 29.85 -3.38 -4.36
CA ASP A 130 28.75 -3.65 -5.30
C ASP A 130 28.88 -2.80 -6.57
N ILE A 131 29.20 -1.52 -6.43
CA ILE A 131 29.39 -0.59 -7.55
C ILE A 131 30.56 -1.00 -8.43
N ASP A 132 31.70 -1.31 -7.81
CA ASP A 132 32.90 -1.76 -8.52
C ASP A 132 32.61 -3.02 -9.36
N THR A 133 31.94 -4.00 -8.74
CA THR A 133 31.52 -5.23 -9.41
C THR A 133 30.59 -4.94 -10.59
N LEU A 134 29.64 -4.02 -10.44
CA LEU A 134 28.70 -3.66 -11.50
C LEU A 134 29.39 -2.97 -12.69
N PHE A 135 30.42 -2.16 -12.46
CA PHE A 135 31.18 -1.58 -13.55
C PHE A 135 31.95 -2.62 -14.34
N HIS A 136 32.55 -3.60 -13.67
CA HIS A 136 33.21 -4.73 -14.34
C HIS A 136 32.25 -5.61 -15.16
N VAL A 137 30.96 -5.65 -14.81
CA VAL A 137 29.94 -6.41 -15.56
C VAL A 137 29.35 -5.60 -16.72
N LEU A 138 29.16 -4.29 -16.55
CA LEU A 138 28.44 -3.45 -17.50
C LEU A 138 29.34 -2.74 -18.53
N LEU A 139 30.64 -2.63 -18.25
CA LEU A 139 31.58 -1.99 -19.16
C LEU A 139 32.41 -3.03 -19.92
N PRO A 140 32.87 -2.69 -21.15
CA PRO A 140 33.81 -3.53 -21.89
C PRO A 140 35.11 -3.80 -21.12
N ASP A 141 35.67 -5.00 -21.28
CA ASP A 141 36.93 -5.43 -20.64
C ASP A 141 38.15 -4.56 -21.01
N ASP A 142 38.09 -3.83 -22.13
CA ASP A 142 39.13 -2.90 -22.59
C ASP A 142 39.00 -1.48 -22.01
N THR A 143 38.01 -1.23 -21.14
CA THR A 143 37.89 0.05 -20.44
C THR A 143 39.08 0.27 -19.51
N ASP A 144 39.69 1.47 -19.61
CA ASP A 144 40.83 1.85 -18.77
C ASP A 144 40.50 1.73 -17.27
N LYS A 145 41.37 1.07 -16.51
CA LYS A 145 41.20 0.85 -15.07
C LYS A 145 41.05 2.16 -14.29
N ALA A 146 41.77 3.22 -14.67
CA ALA A 146 41.66 4.53 -14.03
C ALA A 146 40.30 5.17 -14.27
N VAL A 147 39.67 4.88 -15.42
CA VAL A 147 38.31 5.34 -15.74
C VAL A 147 37.29 4.57 -14.90
N ILE A 148 37.44 3.25 -14.76
CA ILE A 148 36.59 2.43 -13.89
C ILE A 148 36.69 2.91 -12.43
N GLU A 149 37.90 3.09 -11.89
CA GLU A 149 38.11 3.56 -10.53
C GLU A 149 37.45 4.93 -10.28
N MET A 150 37.56 5.85 -11.22
CA MET A 150 36.92 7.16 -11.12
C MET A 150 35.39 7.05 -11.17
N CYS A 151 34.85 6.27 -12.11
CA CYS A 151 33.41 6.01 -12.19
C CYS A 151 32.86 5.34 -10.94
N THR A 152 33.60 4.40 -10.33
CA THR A 152 33.26 3.76 -9.06
C THR A 152 33.17 4.80 -7.95
N LYS A 153 34.18 5.68 -7.83
CA LYS A 153 34.19 6.75 -6.81
C LYS A 153 33.02 7.72 -6.96
N ILE A 154 32.77 8.22 -8.16
CA ILE A 154 31.69 9.17 -8.42
C ILE A 154 30.33 8.51 -8.15
N SER A 155 30.11 7.29 -8.67
CA SER A 155 28.86 6.56 -8.46
C SER A 155 28.62 6.23 -6.98
N PHE A 156 29.69 5.88 -6.26
CA PHE A 156 29.63 5.66 -4.83
C PHE A 156 29.20 6.93 -4.10
N GLN A 157 29.85 8.07 -4.35
CA GLN A 157 29.48 9.33 -3.73
C GLN A 157 28.03 9.73 -4.02
N LEU A 158 27.58 9.58 -5.26
CA LEU A 158 26.18 9.83 -5.66
C LEU A 158 25.21 8.91 -4.92
N ALA A 159 25.54 7.62 -4.79
CA ALA A 159 24.70 6.66 -4.07
C ALA A 159 24.66 6.99 -2.57
N VAL A 160 25.80 7.32 -1.95
CA VAL A 160 25.87 7.73 -0.54
C VAL A 160 25.04 8.96 -0.30
N ASN A 161 25.18 10.02 -1.12
CA ASN A 161 24.41 11.24 -0.97
C ASN A 161 22.90 10.97 -0.96
N LYS A 162 22.42 10.14 -1.89
CA LYS A 162 21.00 9.76 -1.96
C LYS A 162 20.52 8.95 -0.76
N VAL A 163 21.33 7.99 -0.32
CA VAL A 163 21.01 7.18 0.87
C VAL A 163 20.96 8.08 2.11
N THR A 164 21.95 8.96 2.29
CA THR A 164 22.01 9.90 3.41
C THR A 164 20.84 10.88 3.41
N GLU A 165 20.53 11.51 2.26
CA GLU A 165 19.37 12.40 2.12
C GLU A 165 18.05 11.68 2.47
N TRP A 166 17.90 10.44 2.00
CA TRP A 166 16.76 9.61 2.35
C TRP A 166 16.73 9.32 3.86
N CYS A 167 17.86 8.94 4.45
CA CYS A 167 17.96 8.67 5.89
C CYS A 167 17.61 9.91 6.73
N ASP A 168 18.12 11.09 6.37
CA ASP A 168 17.86 12.33 7.10
C ASP A 168 16.38 12.71 7.06
N THR A 169 15.70 12.39 5.96
CA THR A 169 14.27 12.69 5.78
C THR A 169 13.34 11.64 6.43
N ASN A 170 13.78 10.37 6.49
CA ASN A 170 12.90 9.25 6.84
C ASN A 170 13.24 8.58 8.18
N LEU A 171 14.48 8.72 8.68
CA LEU A 171 14.93 8.14 9.95
C LEU A 171 14.87 9.19 11.07
N LEU A 172 13.66 9.70 11.32
CA LEU A 172 13.39 10.65 12.39
C LEU A 172 13.04 9.92 13.69
N LEU A 173 13.82 10.18 14.74
CA LEU A 173 13.67 9.55 16.06
C LEU A 173 12.24 9.71 16.62
N ASP A 174 11.72 10.95 16.59
CA ASP A 174 10.38 11.26 17.10
C ASP A 174 9.26 10.56 16.32
N ALA A 175 9.43 10.42 15.00
CA ALA A 175 8.48 9.70 14.15
C ALA A 175 8.47 8.22 14.50
N MET A 176 9.65 7.58 14.64
CA MET A 176 9.73 6.18 15.06
C MET A 176 9.13 5.96 16.45
N LYS A 177 9.39 6.87 17.38
CA LYS A 177 8.80 6.86 18.73
C LYS A 177 7.30 6.97 18.71
N SER A 178 6.74 7.87 17.90
CA SER A 178 5.31 8.01 17.73
C SER A 178 4.67 6.76 17.11
N ASP A 179 5.30 6.17 16.10
CA ASP A 179 4.82 4.95 15.42
C ASP A 179 4.74 3.76 16.38
N ILE A 180 5.84 3.48 17.10
CA ILE A 180 5.94 2.37 18.04
C ILE A 180 4.93 2.56 19.18
N LYS A 181 4.89 3.77 19.77
CA LYS A 181 3.92 4.11 20.82
C LYS A 181 2.48 3.88 20.35
N SER A 182 2.15 4.36 19.15
CA SER A 182 0.80 4.22 18.59
C SER A 182 0.44 2.76 18.36
N LYS A 183 1.39 1.94 17.90
CA LYS A 183 1.20 0.50 17.71
C LYS A 183 0.96 -0.22 19.04
N ILE A 184 1.77 0.04 20.07
CA ILE A 184 1.58 -0.54 21.42
C ILE A 184 0.23 -0.12 22.00
N LEU A 185 -0.16 1.15 21.87
CA LEU A 185 -1.46 1.62 22.35
C LEU A 185 -2.62 0.93 21.62
N HIS A 186 -2.51 0.73 20.31
CA HIS A 186 -3.50 0.01 19.52
C HIS A 186 -3.64 -1.44 19.98
N LEU A 187 -2.53 -2.16 20.15
CA LEU A 187 -2.53 -3.54 20.64
C LEU A 187 -3.07 -3.64 22.07
N SER A 188 -2.74 -2.68 22.94
CA SER A 188 -3.24 -2.63 24.31
C SER A 188 -4.74 -2.35 24.44
N LYS A 189 -5.36 -1.73 23.42
CA LYS A 189 -6.82 -1.57 23.36
C LYS A 189 -7.50 -2.87 22.92
N SER A 190 -6.81 -3.67 22.11
CA SER A 190 -7.26 -5.02 21.75
C SER A 190 -7.27 -5.97 22.94
N GLU A 191 -6.47 -5.70 23.98
CA GLU A 191 -6.44 -6.50 25.21
C GLU A 191 -7.48 -6.05 26.26
N ASN A 192 -7.87 -4.76 26.26
CA ASN A 192 -8.76 -4.18 27.27
C ASN A 192 -10.23 -3.98 26.81
N ASN A 193 -10.50 -3.97 25.50
CA ASN A 193 -11.86 -3.97 24.96
C ASN A 193 -12.11 -5.32 24.30
N ASP A 194 -12.90 -6.15 24.97
CA ASP A 194 -13.63 -7.29 24.41
C ASP A 194 -12.79 -8.22 23.52
N THR A 195 -12.19 -9.21 24.17
CA THR A 195 -11.68 -10.45 23.56
C THR A 195 -12.75 -11.25 22.80
N PHE A 196 -14.01 -10.80 22.80
CA PHE A 196 -15.09 -11.35 21.98
C PHE A 196 -15.40 -10.55 20.69
N GLU A 197 -15.25 -9.22 20.65
CA GLU A 197 -15.69 -8.42 19.49
C GLU A 197 -14.58 -8.10 18.49
N THR A 198 -13.38 -7.70 18.94
CA THR A 198 -12.30 -7.25 18.03
C THR A 198 -11.59 -8.40 17.31
N ASN A 199 -11.47 -9.56 17.96
CA ASN A 199 -11.00 -10.80 17.34
C ASN A 199 -11.98 -11.28 16.26
N ASN A 200 -13.29 -11.19 16.51
CA ASN A 200 -14.31 -11.62 15.55
C ASN A 200 -14.34 -10.68 14.33
N VAL A 201 -14.31 -9.36 14.53
CA VAL A 201 -14.29 -8.36 13.43
C VAL A 201 -13.05 -8.48 12.54
N SER A 202 -11.86 -8.63 13.15
CA SER A 202 -10.61 -8.74 12.39
C SER A 202 -10.52 -10.08 11.66
N TYR A 203 -10.91 -11.17 12.33
CA TYR A 203 -10.98 -12.51 11.74
C TYR A 203 -11.97 -12.55 10.58
N LEU A 204 -13.18 -11.99 10.72
CA LEU A 204 -14.18 -11.94 9.65
C LEU A 204 -13.73 -11.06 8.49
N SER A 205 -13.07 -9.93 8.77
CA SER A 205 -12.50 -9.08 7.71
C SER A 205 -11.42 -9.84 6.92
N TYR A 206 -10.61 -10.65 7.59
CA TYR A 206 -9.63 -11.52 6.94
C TYR A 206 -10.31 -12.64 6.15
N LYS A 207 -11.24 -13.37 6.76
CA LYS A 207 -12.02 -14.45 6.13
C LYS A 207 -12.75 -13.97 4.88
N MET A 208 -13.37 -12.78 4.93
CA MET A 208 -14.04 -12.19 3.77
C MET A 208 -13.08 -11.84 2.63
N LYS A 209 -11.87 -11.36 2.95
CA LYS A 209 -10.82 -11.14 1.93
C LYS A 209 -10.35 -12.46 1.32
N CYS A 210 -10.21 -13.52 2.11
CA CYS A 210 -9.85 -14.85 1.62
C CYS A 210 -10.92 -15.39 0.66
N VAL A 211 -12.20 -15.40 1.08
CA VAL A 211 -13.31 -15.89 0.24
C VAL A 211 -13.47 -15.05 -1.03
N SER A 212 -13.34 -13.72 -0.94
CA SER A 212 -13.37 -12.83 -2.10
C SER A 212 -12.21 -13.10 -3.06
N ALA A 213 -10.98 -13.29 -2.55
CA ALA A 213 -9.82 -13.64 -3.35
C ALA A 213 -9.99 -15.02 -4.02
N GLU A 214 -10.55 -15.99 -3.30
CA GLU A 214 -10.90 -17.29 -3.87
C GLU A 214 -11.87 -17.11 -5.04
N ILE A 215 -13.00 -16.43 -4.86
CA ILE A 215 -13.98 -16.21 -5.94
C ILE A 215 -13.34 -15.54 -7.17
N HIS A 216 -12.49 -14.52 -6.98
CA HIS A 216 -11.78 -13.86 -8.08
C HIS A 216 -10.79 -14.79 -8.81
N CYS A 217 -10.19 -15.74 -8.10
CA CYS A 217 -9.33 -16.77 -8.70
C CYS A 217 -10.09 -17.88 -9.43
N LYS A 218 -11.44 -17.85 -9.43
CA LYS A 218 -12.31 -18.87 -10.07
C LYS A 218 -11.95 -20.32 -9.68
N PRO A 219 -12.12 -20.71 -8.40
CA PRO A 219 -11.87 -22.07 -7.97
C PRO A 219 -12.74 -23.06 -8.74
N PHE A 220 -12.26 -24.30 -8.84
CA PHE A 220 -13.00 -25.40 -9.47
C PHE A 220 -14.34 -25.71 -8.77
N LYS A 221 -14.52 -25.26 -7.51
CA LYS A 221 -15.72 -25.48 -6.70
C LYS A 221 -16.17 -24.15 -6.08
N PHE A 222 -17.46 -23.85 -6.20
CA PHE A 222 -18.09 -22.70 -5.56
C PHE A 222 -18.23 -22.93 -4.03
N PRO A 223 -17.68 -22.06 -3.17
CA PRO A 223 -17.68 -22.25 -1.71
C PRO A 223 -19.00 -21.81 -1.06
N LYS A 224 -20.12 -22.47 -1.41
CA LYS A 224 -21.48 -22.11 -0.93
C LYS A 224 -21.57 -22.07 0.61
N ASP A 225 -21.07 -23.12 1.26
CA ASP A 225 -21.17 -23.26 2.72
C ASP A 225 -20.39 -22.17 3.46
N ASP A 226 -19.21 -21.81 2.95
CA ASP A 226 -18.37 -20.76 3.53
C ASP A 226 -19.02 -19.38 3.40
N ILE A 227 -19.69 -19.11 2.27
CA ILE A 227 -20.40 -17.84 2.03
C ILE A 227 -21.61 -17.72 2.97
N SER A 228 -22.44 -18.76 3.10
CA SER A 228 -23.62 -18.74 3.98
C SER A 228 -23.22 -18.61 5.46
N LEU A 229 -22.15 -19.30 5.87
CA LEU A 229 -21.56 -19.15 7.20
C LEU A 229 -21.06 -17.72 7.44
N LEU A 230 -20.34 -17.14 6.47
CA LEU A 230 -19.83 -15.77 6.56
C LEU A 230 -20.97 -14.74 6.66
N CYS A 231 -22.03 -14.87 5.86
CA CYS A 231 -23.21 -14.01 5.94
C CYS A 231 -23.87 -14.10 7.33
N SER A 232 -23.96 -15.30 7.91
CA SER A 232 -24.52 -15.51 9.25
C SER A 232 -23.65 -14.88 10.35
N GLU A 233 -22.33 -15.06 10.29
CA GLU A 233 -21.37 -14.47 11.24
C GLU A 233 -21.40 -12.93 11.18
N ILE A 234 -21.43 -12.33 9.97
CA ILE A 234 -21.53 -10.88 9.81
C ILE A 234 -22.89 -10.36 10.30
N ALA A 235 -23.97 -11.09 10.02
CA ALA A 235 -25.31 -10.71 10.49
C ALA A 235 -25.37 -10.65 12.02
N GLN A 236 -24.68 -11.55 12.71
CA GLN A 236 -24.59 -11.55 14.17
C GLN A 236 -23.86 -10.31 14.68
N ILE A 237 -22.69 -9.98 14.13
CA ILE A 237 -21.92 -8.79 14.53
C ILE A 237 -22.70 -7.50 14.29
N ILE A 238 -23.39 -7.39 13.15
CA ILE A 238 -24.16 -6.19 12.83
C ILE A 238 -25.27 -5.92 13.87
N ILE A 239 -25.84 -6.98 14.47
CA ILE A 239 -26.87 -6.89 15.50
C ILE A 239 -26.29 -6.41 16.84
N GLU A 240 -25.03 -6.72 17.15
CA GLU A 240 -24.35 -6.44 18.42
C GLU A 240 -23.94 -4.94 18.63
N GLU A 241 -24.67 -3.97 18.03
CA GLU A 241 -24.43 -2.51 18.20
C GLU A 241 -23.01 -1.99 17.87
N VAL A 242 -22.31 -2.62 16.92
CA VAL A 242 -20.99 -2.11 16.44
C VAL A 242 -21.05 -0.67 15.85
N PRO A 243 -19.94 0.10 15.92
CA PRO A 243 -19.83 1.43 15.31
C PRO A 243 -20.27 1.49 13.84
N ASN A 244 -20.98 2.55 13.46
CA ASN A 244 -21.51 2.73 12.10
C ASN A 244 -20.44 2.67 10.99
N THR A 245 -19.20 3.06 11.29
CA THR A 245 -18.07 2.95 10.37
C THR A 245 -17.71 1.50 10.05
N LEU A 246 -17.77 0.60 11.04
CA LEU A 246 -17.53 -0.82 10.86
C LEU A 246 -18.70 -1.48 10.12
N LYS A 247 -19.95 -1.14 10.47
CA LYS A 247 -21.14 -1.57 9.73
C LYS A 247 -21.01 -1.24 8.23
N LYS A 248 -20.67 0.01 7.90
CA LYS A 248 -20.46 0.44 6.52
C LYS A 248 -19.37 -0.36 5.79
N THR A 249 -18.29 -0.68 6.50
CA THR A 249 -17.16 -1.44 5.94
C THR A 249 -17.57 -2.88 5.62
N PHE A 250 -18.22 -3.57 6.55
CA PHE A 250 -18.72 -4.93 6.32
C PHE A 250 -19.75 -4.98 5.20
N ILE A 251 -20.68 -4.04 5.16
CA ILE A 251 -21.65 -3.93 4.08
C ILE A 251 -20.95 -3.75 2.73
N SER A 252 -20.01 -2.81 2.62
CA SER A 252 -19.24 -2.61 1.38
C SER A 252 -18.56 -3.91 0.92
N LEU A 253 -17.88 -4.61 1.84
CA LEU A 253 -17.19 -5.86 1.51
C LEU A 253 -18.15 -6.98 1.10
N THR A 254 -19.34 -7.07 1.70
CA THR A 254 -20.35 -8.06 1.31
C THR A 254 -20.99 -7.74 -0.05
N ILE A 255 -21.11 -6.46 -0.40
CA ILE A 255 -21.52 -6.02 -1.74
C ILE A 255 -20.46 -6.41 -2.76
N ASP A 256 -19.19 -6.11 -2.48
CA ASP A 256 -18.07 -6.46 -3.36
C ASP A 256 -17.99 -7.99 -3.57
N LEU A 257 -18.17 -8.76 -2.50
CA LEU A 257 -18.25 -10.21 -2.53
C LEU A 257 -19.39 -10.70 -3.42
N TYR A 258 -20.61 -10.17 -3.23
CA TYR A 258 -21.77 -10.57 -4.04
C TYR A 258 -21.56 -10.26 -5.52
N ILE A 259 -20.99 -9.11 -5.83
CA ILE A 259 -20.69 -8.70 -7.21
C ILE A 259 -19.64 -9.62 -7.83
N ALA A 260 -18.60 -10.00 -7.07
CA ALA A 260 -17.63 -10.98 -7.52
C ALA A 260 -18.30 -12.33 -7.86
N ILE A 261 -19.26 -12.79 -7.04
CA ILE A 261 -20.05 -14.00 -7.32
C ILE A 261 -20.86 -13.83 -8.61
N VAL A 262 -21.59 -12.72 -8.77
CA VAL A 262 -22.37 -12.44 -9.99
C VAL A 262 -21.50 -12.42 -11.25
N VAL A 263 -20.28 -11.90 -11.17
CA VAL A 263 -19.36 -11.79 -12.30
C VAL A 263 -18.69 -13.13 -12.65
N HIS A 264 -18.26 -13.89 -11.64
CA HIS A 264 -17.45 -15.09 -11.84
C HIS A 264 -18.25 -16.40 -11.80
N PHE A 265 -19.37 -16.42 -11.09
CA PHE A 265 -20.23 -17.59 -10.89
C PHE A 265 -21.74 -17.25 -11.03
N PRO A 266 -22.20 -16.63 -12.13
CA PRO A 266 -23.59 -16.21 -12.27
C PRO A 266 -24.60 -17.38 -12.22
N ASN A 267 -24.17 -18.60 -12.55
CA ASN A 267 -25.00 -19.81 -12.44
C ASN A 267 -25.30 -20.19 -10.98
N GLU A 268 -24.40 -19.82 -10.07
CA GLU A 268 -24.52 -20.09 -8.63
C GLU A 268 -25.26 -18.96 -7.89
N CYS A 269 -25.66 -17.89 -8.60
CA CYS A 269 -26.57 -16.86 -8.08
C CYS A 269 -28.03 -17.36 -8.10
N PHE A 270 -28.36 -18.28 -7.20
CA PHE A 270 -29.73 -18.77 -6.98
C PHE A 270 -30.51 -17.88 -5.99
N GLU A 271 -31.83 -18.08 -5.94
CA GLU A 271 -32.73 -17.26 -5.11
C GLU A 271 -32.37 -17.27 -3.61
N GLU A 272 -31.99 -18.42 -3.07
CA GLU A 272 -31.69 -18.54 -1.63
C GLU A 272 -30.48 -17.68 -1.26
N LEU A 273 -29.39 -17.72 -2.04
CA LEU A 273 -28.21 -16.89 -1.81
C LEU A 273 -28.56 -15.40 -1.91
N THR A 274 -29.36 -15.03 -2.90
CA THR A 274 -29.84 -13.64 -3.09
C THR A 274 -30.66 -13.18 -1.88
N LYS A 275 -31.51 -14.06 -1.31
CA LYS A 275 -32.29 -13.80 -0.10
C LYS A 275 -31.40 -13.66 1.15
N GLU A 276 -30.33 -14.45 1.27
CA GLU A 276 -29.37 -14.35 2.39
C GLU A 276 -28.70 -12.96 2.42
N PHE A 277 -28.18 -12.48 1.28
CA PHE A 277 -27.58 -11.15 1.19
C PHE A 277 -28.61 -10.03 1.39
N ALA A 278 -29.80 -10.14 0.82
CA ALA A 278 -30.87 -9.17 1.05
C ALA A 278 -31.28 -9.10 2.53
N SER A 279 -31.39 -10.24 3.22
CA SER A 279 -31.66 -10.33 4.65
C SER A 279 -30.53 -9.74 5.50
N LEU A 280 -29.28 -9.89 5.07
CA LEU A 280 -28.13 -9.24 5.73
C LEU A 280 -28.22 -7.71 5.60
N TRP A 281 -28.46 -7.21 4.40
CA TRP A 281 -28.47 -5.77 4.12
C TRP A 281 -29.70 -5.06 4.71
N SER A 282 -30.86 -5.73 4.82
CA SER A 282 -32.06 -5.17 5.44
C SER A 282 -31.85 -4.79 6.91
N LYS A 283 -30.96 -5.50 7.62
CA LYS A 283 -30.59 -5.19 9.01
C LYS A 283 -29.80 -3.88 9.16
N CYS A 284 -29.27 -3.34 8.07
CA CYS A 284 -28.48 -2.11 8.04
C CYS A 284 -29.11 -0.97 7.23
N SER A 285 -30.29 -1.18 6.62
CA SER A 285 -30.89 -0.30 5.61
C SER A 285 -31.14 1.15 6.06
N LYS A 286 -31.37 1.37 7.37
CA LYS A 286 -31.78 2.68 7.89
C LYS A 286 -30.65 3.72 8.00
N ASP A 287 -29.39 3.28 8.05
CA ASP A 287 -28.25 4.14 8.41
C ASP A 287 -27.28 4.41 7.24
N LEU A 288 -27.53 3.85 6.05
CA LEU A 288 -26.58 3.87 4.92
C LEU A 288 -27.29 4.12 3.59
N VAL A 289 -26.62 4.85 2.69
CA VAL A 289 -27.05 5.00 1.29
C VAL A 289 -26.50 3.83 0.48
N PHE A 290 -27.22 2.70 0.49
CA PHE A 290 -26.79 1.45 -0.13
C PHE A 290 -26.64 1.54 -1.64
N GLU A 291 -27.51 2.31 -2.29
CA GLU A 291 -27.61 2.40 -3.74
C GLU A 291 -26.32 2.95 -4.35
N GLN A 292 -25.67 3.89 -3.67
CA GLN A 292 -24.39 4.48 -4.10
C GLN A 292 -23.20 3.52 -3.94
N LEU A 293 -23.27 2.59 -2.99
CA LEU A 293 -22.24 1.56 -2.81
C LEU A 293 -22.43 0.44 -3.83
N PHE A 294 -23.68 0.04 -4.07
CA PHE A 294 -24.02 -1.07 -4.96
C PHE A 294 -23.88 -0.67 -6.44
N LEU A 295 -24.55 0.40 -6.84
CA LEU A 295 -24.60 0.89 -8.22
C LEU A 295 -23.58 2.02 -8.41
N CYS A 296 -22.29 1.65 -8.33
CA CYS A 296 -21.17 2.58 -8.51
C CYS A 296 -20.36 2.29 -9.79
N PRO A 297 -19.57 3.25 -10.30
CA PRO A 297 -18.78 3.06 -11.53
C PRO A 297 -17.83 1.87 -11.48
N GLN A 298 -17.30 1.52 -10.30
CA GLN A 298 -16.38 0.39 -10.12
C GLN A 298 -17.08 -0.96 -10.31
N ASN A 299 -18.25 -1.12 -9.70
CA ASN A 299 -19.06 -2.33 -9.77
C ASN A 299 -19.58 -2.59 -11.18
N VAL A 300 -19.96 -1.53 -11.89
CA VAL A 300 -20.31 -1.60 -13.30
C VAL A 300 -19.14 -2.06 -14.17
N LYS A 301 -17.91 -1.58 -13.90
CA LYS A 301 -16.72 -2.07 -14.61
C LYS A 301 -16.49 -3.56 -14.39
N PHE A 302 -16.70 -4.06 -13.17
CA PHE A 302 -16.55 -5.48 -12.88
C PHE A 302 -17.54 -6.32 -13.69
N LEU A 303 -18.80 -5.90 -13.77
CA LEU A 303 -19.79 -6.55 -14.65
C LEU A 303 -19.32 -6.59 -16.11
N LEU A 304 -18.80 -5.48 -16.63
CA LEU A 304 -18.33 -5.38 -18.03
C LEU A 304 -17.15 -6.28 -18.38
N ILE A 305 -16.34 -6.69 -17.38
CA ILE A 305 -15.17 -7.57 -17.57
C ILE A 305 -15.55 -9.05 -17.40
N GLY A 306 -16.76 -9.34 -16.89
CA GLY A 306 -17.24 -10.71 -16.73
C GLY A 306 -17.33 -11.48 -18.05
N GLU A 307 -16.98 -12.77 -18.01
CA GLU A 307 -17.01 -13.65 -19.20
C GLU A 307 -18.43 -13.85 -19.73
N ASN A 308 -19.44 -13.82 -18.86
CA ASN A 308 -20.84 -13.99 -19.21
C ASN A 308 -21.66 -12.73 -18.89
N PHE A 309 -21.30 -11.61 -19.52
CA PHE A 309 -21.86 -10.28 -19.26
C PHE A 309 -23.40 -10.24 -19.22
N GLU A 310 -24.09 -10.82 -20.22
CA GLU A 310 -25.55 -10.74 -20.30
C GLU A 310 -26.22 -11.44 -19.11
N PHE A 311 -25.72 -12.63 -18.76
CA PHE A 311 -26.27 -13.41 -17.65
C PHE A 311 -25.90 -12.82 -16.28
N SER A 312 -24.68 -12.30 -16.11
CA SER A 312 -24.28 -11.54 -14.91
C SER A 312 -25.13 -10.29 -14.74
N CYS A 313 -25.46 -9.58 -15.83
CA CYS A 313 -26.36 -8.43 -15.78
C CYS A 313 -27.78 -8.82 -15.38
N GLU A 314 -28.32 -9.94 -15.90
CA GLU A 314 -29.63 -10.45 -15.48
C GLU A 314 -29.67 -10.72 -13.97
N LYS A 315 -28.67 -11.42 -13.43
CA LYS A 315 -28.56 -11.68 -11.98
C LYS A 315 -28.39 -10.40 -11.17
N PHE A 316 -27.63 -9.44 -11.67
CA PHE A 316 -27.48 -8.14 -11.02
C PHE A 316 -28.80 -7.32 -11.04
N VAL A 317 -29.63 -7.47 -12.07
CA VAL A 317 -30.98 -6.89 -12.11
C VAL A 317 -31.91 -7.58 -11.10
N ASP A 318 -31.84 -8.91 -10.97
CA ASP A 318 -32.69 -9.68 -10.07
C ASP A 318 -32.47 -9.34 -8.60
N ILE A 319 -31.22 -9.14 -8.18
CA ILE A 319 -30.93 -8.66 -6.82
C ILE A 319 -31.47 -7.24 -6.63
N ILE A 320 -31.30 -6.32 -7.58
CA ILE A 320 -31.86 -4.96 -7.47
C ILE A 320 -33.37 -5.00 -7.27
N ARG A 321 -34.08 -5.83 -8.05
CA ARG A 321 -35.52 -6.04 -7.90
C ARG A 321 -35.86 -6.57 -6.52
N THR A 322 -35.08 -7.52 -6.01
CA THR A 322 -35.24 -8.07 -4.66
C THR A 322 -35.03 -6.99 -3.59
N LEU A 323 -34.03 -6.13 -3.73
CA LEU A 323 -33.75 -5.06 -2.76
C LEU A 323 -34.78 -3.94 -2.79
N LEU A 324 -35.34 -3.62 -3.96
CA LEU A 324 -36.48 -2.70 -4.09
C LEU A 324 -37.74 -3.28 -3.43
N ASN A 325 -38.06 -4.54 -3.71
CA ASN A 325 -39.23 -5.22 -3.13
C ASN A 325 -39.17 -5.34 -1.59
N ASN A 326 -37.96 -5.38 -1.02
CA ASN A 326 -37.74 -5.41 0.43
C ASN A 326 -37.55 -4.01 1.04
N GLU A 327 -37.81 -2.93 0.29
CA GLU A 327 -37.65 -1.53 0.72
C GLU A 327 -36.24 -1.19 1.22
N ILE A 328 -35.23 -1.94 0.79
CA ILE A 328 -33.81 -1.68 1.11
C ILE A 328 -33.29 -0.56 0.22
N PHE A 329 -33.73 -0.51 -1.04
CA PHE A 329 -33.38 0.54 -2.00
C PHE A 329 -34.55 1.52 -2.18
N SER A 330 -34.21 2.80 -2.30
CA SER A 330 -35.12 3.83 -2.78
C SER A 330 -35.01 3.97 -4.29
N VAL A 331 -36.15 3.90 -4.98
CA VAL A 331 -36.27 4.18 -6.43
C VAL A 331 -35.61 5.51 -6.79
N LYS A 332 -35.81 6.55 -5.97
CA LYS A 332 -35.24 7.90 -6.19
C LYS A 332 -33.71 7.89 -6.16
N ASN A 333 -33.12 7.23 -5.16
CA ASN A 333 -31.67 7.15 -5.02
C ASN A 333 -31.05 6.32 -6.15
N LEU A 334 -31.70 5.22 -6.51
CA LEU A 334 -31.23 4.33 -7.58
C LEU A 334 -31.28 5.02 -8.95
N GLN A 335 -32.35 5.78 -9.23
CA GLN A 335 -32.44 6.63 -10.43
C GLN A 335 -31.28 7.63 -10.51
N SER A 336 -30.95 8.30 -9.39
CA SER A 336 -29.81 9.22 -9.35
C SER A 336 -28.48 8.51 -9.69
N CYS A 337 -28.24 7.34 -9.10
CA CYS A 337 -27.01 6.57 -9.36
C CYS A 337 -26.91 6.11 -10.82
N LEU A 338 -28.04 5.71 -11.41
CA LEU A 338 -28.13 5.29 -12.80
C LEU A 338 -27.80 6.45 -13.77
N GLU A 339 -28.31 7.65 -13.50
CA GLU A 339 -28.00 8.83 -14.33
C GLU A 339 -26.52 9.21 -14.27
N ASP A 340 -25.88 9.05 -13.11
CA ASP A 340 -24.44 9.31 -12.97
C ASP A 340 -23.59 8.27 -13.73
N ILE A 341 -23.99 7.00 -13.73
CA ILE A 341 -23.35 5.96 -14.55
C ILE A 341 -23.56 6.22 -16.04
N LYS A 342 -24.76 6.62 -16.47
CA LYS A 342 -25.04 6.97 -17.88
C LYS A 342 -24.11 8.07 -18.38
N LYS A 343 -23.88 9.12 -17.58
CA LYS A 343 -22.94 10.20 -17.93
C LYS A 343 -21.51 9.70 -18.13
N LEU A 344 -21.05 8.78 -17.28
CA LEU A 344 -19.67 8.29 -17.31
C LEU A 344 -19.40 7.33 -18.48
N TYR A 345 -20.39 6.52 -18.87
CA TYR A 345 -20.21 5.44 -19.82
C TYR A 345 -21.10 5.52 -21.06
N TRP A 346 -21.53 6.73 -21.43
CA TRP A 346 -22.47 6.96 -22.54
C TRP A 346 -22.04 6.37 -23.88
N ARG A 347 -20.78 5.98 -24.08
CA ARG A 347 -20.27 5.37 -25.32
C ARG A 347 -20.26 3.84 -25.35
N ASP A 348 -20.48 3.15 -24.22
CA ASP A 348 -20.46 1.69 -24.18
C ASP A 348 -21.83 1.10 -24.55
N LEU A 349 -21.94 0.55 -25.76
CA LEU A 349 -23.19 -0.03 -26.30
C LEU A 349 -23.70 -1.24 -25.49
N ARG A 350 -22.80 -2.03 -24.89
CA ARG A 350 -23.18 -3.19 -24.07
C ARG A 350 -23.78 -2.71 -22.76
N LEU A 351 -23.16 -1.69 -22.16
CA LEU A 351 -23.70 -1.07 -20.96
C LEU A 351 -25.03 -0.35 -21.23
N GLN A 352 -25.18 0.33 -22.36
CA GLN A 352 -26.47 0.96 -22.73
C GLN A 352 -27.61 -0.07 -22.78
N LYS A 353 -27.37 -1.26 -23.34
CA LYS A 353 -28.34 -2.37 -23.37
C LYS A 353 -28.68 -2.83 -21.94
N ALA A 354 -27.68 -3.01 -21.07
CA ALA A 354 -27.90 -3.37 -19.67
C ALA A 354 -28.63 -2.27 -18.87
N LEU A 355 -28.28 -1.00 -19.06
CA LEU A 355 -28.92 0.17 -18.46
C LEU A 355 -30.38 0.33 -18.84
N LYS A 356 -30.78 -0.15 -20.03
CA LYS A 356 -32.19 -0.24 -20.39
C LYS A 356 -32.93 -1.22 -19.47
N ASN A 357 -32.40 -2.43 -19.25
CA ASN A 357 -32.99 -3.40 -18.34
C ASN A 357 -33.09 -2.86 -16.90
N PHE A 358 -32.07 -2.10 -16.45
CA PHE A 358 -32.12 -1.42 -15.13
C PHE A 358 -33.20 -0.35 -15.05
N THR A 359 -33.44 0.39 -16.15
CA THR A 359 -34.48 1.41 -16.21
C THR A 359 -35.87 0.78 -16.20
N ASP A 360 -36.05 -0.36 -16.87
CA ASP A 360 -37.31 -1.09 -16.92
C ASP A 360 -37.75 -1.55 -15.51
N VAL A 361 -36.79 -2.01 -14.68
CA VAL A 361 -37.05 -2.38 -13.27
C VAL A 361 -37.44 -1.19 -12.39
N LEU A 362 -36.99 0.02 -12.70
CA LEU A 362 -37.39 1.22 -11.97
C LEU A 362 -38.79 1.74 -12.36
N SER A 363 -39.35 1.22 -13.47
CA SER A 363 -40.66 1.61 -14.02
C SER A 363 -41.77 0.60 -13.77
N ALA A 364 -41.42 -0.59 -13.26
CA ALA A 364 -42.33 -1.66 -12.84
C ALA A 364 -42.55 -1.57 -11.33
#